data_AF-A0A0F9TRJ2-F1
#
_entry.id   AF-A0A0F9TRJ2-F1
#
_cell.length_a   1.000
_cell.length_b   1.000
_cell.length_c   1.000
_cell.angle_alpha   90.00
_cell.angle_beta   90.00
_cell.angle_gamma   90.00
#
_symmetry.space_group_name_H-M   'P 1'
#
loop_
_entity.id
_entity.type
_entity.pdbx_description
1 polymer ?
#
loop_
_entity_poly.entity_id
_entity_poly.type
_entity_poly.pdbx_seq_one_letter_code
_entity_poly.pdbx_strand_id
1 'polypeptide(L)'
;MDSYLDIAKVVLRARRRPMGAKSILDAARKAEILPEHLHGRTQQKTLQARLSEDILRAREGSSFYRTEPGQFALKEFLTDPDFPSKWKVEFPARRRTRDLKRPDSLAIRYTMAASLENTTISMSEFAERLNGSNSITTMHPEDMKKDGYCAIWTFSVVRKRDQILAYRIGRYRDDRDTFANRRSIGFPGALAAEDASLFSTDRLGIQDCSVAVLQQDLDLSLATFERSVEQSPKIECVTALTDMDGQLDLVIVVTWESPEWFEPTTKRLSLNDPDWIHTRALPNDIDDFEPWSAHILGLLAAP
;
A
#
# COMPACT_ATOMS: atom_id res chain seq x y z
N MET A 1 -23.15 12.28 -22.82
CA MET A 1 -21.70 11.96 -22.72
C MET A 1 -21.13 13.04 -21.83
N ASP A 2 -21.08 12.77 -20.52
CA ASP A 2 -21.16 13.87 -19.54
C ASP A 2 -19.91 13.95 -18.65
N SER A 3 -18.91 13.12 -18.92
CA SER A 3 -17.67 13.10 -18.16
C SER A 3 -16.43 13.15 -19.05
N TYR A 4 -15.36 13.72 -18.49
CA TYR A 4 -14.02 13.69 -19.09
C TYR A 4 -13.55 12.26 -19.42
N LEU A 5 -13.97 11.26 -18.64
CA LEU A 5 -13.60 9.86 -18.85
C LEU A 5 -14.30 9.26 -20.07
N ASP A 6 -15.59 9.54 -20.27
CA ASP A 6 -16.33 9.04 -21.45
C ASP A 6 -15.73 9.58 -22.75
N ILE A 7 -15.36 10.86 -22.76
CA ILE A 7 -14.71 11.52 -23.90
C ILE A 7 -13.35 10.87 -24.17
N ALA A 8 -12.55 10.66 -23.12
CA ALA A 8 -11.25 10.01 -23.26
C ALA A 8 -11.39 8.60 -23.82
N LYS A 9 -12.41 7.84 -23.38
CA LYS A 9 -12.69 6.49 -23.88
C LYS A 9 -13.00 6.50 -25.37
N VAL A 10 -13.87 7.39 -25.83
CA VAL A 10 -14.21 7.49 -27.26
C VAL A 10 -13.00 7.92 -28.10
N VAL A 11 -12.24 8.92 -27.65
CA VAL A 11 -11.07 9.41 -28.39
C VAL A 11 -9.98 8.34 -28.47
N LEU A 12 -9.64 7.69 -27.37
CA LEU A 12 -8.60 6.65 -27.35
C LEU A 12 -9.01 5.45 -28.19
N ARG A 13 -10.29 5.05 -28.14
CA ARG A 13 -10.84 4.00 -28.99
C ARG A 13 -10.70 4.33 -30.48
N ALA A 14 -11.05 5.56 -30.87
CA ALA A 14 -10.96 6.01 -32.26
C ALA A 14 -9.51 6.15 -32.77
N ARG A 15 -8.58 6.56 -31.89
CA ARG A 15 -7.18 6.83 -32.27
C ARG A 15 -6.27 5.61 -32.17
N ARG A 16 -6.68 4.56 -31.45
CA ARG A 16 -5.96 3.28 -31.29
C ARG A 16 -4.46 3.46 -30.99
N ARG A 17 -4.12 4.42 -30.11
CA ARG A 17 -2.76 4.68 -29.64
C ARG A 17 -2.79 5.38 -28.28
N PRO A 18 -1.72 5.27 -27.47
CA PRO A 18 -1.60 6.04 -26.25
C PRO A 18 -1.59 7.54 -26.54
N MET A 19 -2.28 8.33 -25.70
CA MET A 19 -2.35 9.77 -25.85
C MET A 19 -2.28 10.48 -24.50
N GLY A 20 -1.66 11.66 -24.48
CA GLY A 20 -1.70 12.55 -23.34
C GLY A 20 -3.00 13.35 -23.26
N ALA A 21 -3.34 13.83 -22.06
CA ALA A 21 -4.61 14.52 -21.79
C ALA A 21 -4.85 15.74 -22.70
N LYS A 22 -3.81 16.52 -23.01
CA LYS A 22 -3.90 17.64 -23.97
C LYS A 22 -4.31 17.13 -25.36
N SER A 23 -3.63 16.11 -25.86
CA SER A 23 -3.92 15.53 -27.18
C SER A 23 -5.30 14.88 -27.26
N ILE A 24 -5.78 14.29 -26.15
CA ILE A 24 -7.13 13.74 -26.05
C ILE A 24 -8.16 14.86 -26.21
N LEU A 25 -8.00 15.98 -25.50
CA LEU A 25 -8.91 17.13 -25.60
C LEU A 25 -8.85 17.80 -26.97
N ASP A 26 -7.67 17.94 -27.55
CA ASP A 26 -7.51 18.51 -28.90
C ASP A 26 -8.22 17.63 -29.93
N ALA A 27 -8.17 16.31 -29.79
CA ALA A 27 -8.88 15.38 -30.65
C ALA A 27 -10.40 15.41 -30.42
N ALA A 28 -10.85 15.53 -29.16
CA ALA A 28 -12.27 15.68 -28.83
C ALA A 28 -12.86 16.98 -29.41
N ARG A 29 -12.11 18.08 -29.32
CA ARG A 29 -12.51 19.39 -29.88
C ARG A 29 -12.62 19.34 -31.40
N LYS A 30 -11.65 18.71 -32.07
CA LYS A 30 -11.68 18.51 -33.53
C LYS A 30 -12.81 17.61 -34.00
N ALA A 31 -13.28 16.70 -33.14
CA ALA A 31 -14.38 15.81 -33.43
C ALA A 31 -15.74 16.36 -32.95
N GLU A 32 -15.78 17.57 -32.40
CA GLU A 32 -17.00 18.24 -31.90
C GLU A 32 -17.77 17.43 -30.84
N ILE A 33 -17.07 16.56 -30.10
CA ILE A 33 -17.66 15.71 -29.04
C ILE A 33 -17.41 16.24 -27.62
N LEU A 34 -16.83 17.44 -27.49
CA LEU A 34 -16.58 18.08 -26.20
C LEU A 34 -17.82 18.90 -25.78
N PRO A 35 -18.52 18.54 -24.68
CA PRO A 35 -19.71 19.26 -24.23
C PRO A 35 -19.41 20.70 -23.79
N GLU A 36 -20.35 21.62 -24.03
CA GLU A 36 -20.21 23.05 -23.66
C GLU A 36 -20.03 23.28 -22.16
N HIS A 37 -20.63 22.41 -21.33
CA HIS A 37 -20.52 22.50 -19.88
C HIS A 37 -19.11 22.12 -19.37
N LEU A 38 -18.30 21.42 -20.18
CA LEU A 38 -16.89 21.19 -19.88
C LEU A 38 -16.07 22.33 -20.50
N HIS A 39 -15.84 23.38 -19.70
CA HIS A 39 -15.00 24.52 -20.06
C HIS A 39 -13.99 24.84 -18.95
N GLY A 40 -12.87 25.49 -19.29
CA GLY A 40 -11.87 25.92 -18.32
C GLY A 40 -10.50 26.20 -18.93
N ARG A 41 -9.65 26.95 -18.22
CA ARG A 41 -8.29 27.29 -18.68
C ARG A 41 -7.31 26.11 -18.63
N THR A 42 -7.60 25.09 -17.83
CA THR A 42 -6.68 23.98 -17.53
C THR A 42 -7.34 22.61 -17.66
N GLN A 43 -8.28 22.44 -18.60
CA GLN A 43 -9.01 21.18 -18.81
C GLN A 43 -8.09 19.96 -18.97
N GLN A 44 -6.93 20.15 -19.61
CA GLN A 44 -5.91 19.11 -19.76
C GLN A 44 -5.39 18.60 -18.42
N LYS A 45 -5.25 19.47 -17.41
CA LYS A 45 -4.85 19.08 -16.05
C LYS A 45 -5.99 18.34 -15.35
N THR A 46 -7.22 18.81 -15.52
CA THR A 46 -8.42 18.16 -14.96
C THR A 46 -8.61 16.76 -15.53
N LEU A 47 -8.55 16.60 -16.85
CA LEU A 47 -8.65 15.31 -17.51
C LEU A 47 -7.51 14.37 -17.07
N GLN A 48 -6.27 14.88 -17.02
CA GLN A 48 -5.14 14.10 -16.55
C GLN A 48 -5.34 13.63 -15.09
N ALA A 49 -5.84 14.49 -14.21
CA ALA A 49 -6.14 14.16 -12.84
C ALA A 49 -7.24 13.10 -12.75
N ARG A 50 -8.34 13.25 -13.49
CA ARG A 50 -9.46 12.29 -13.51
C ARG A 50 -9.05 10.91 -14.05
N LEU A 51 -8.30 10.85 -15.15
CA LEU A 51 -7.75 9.58 -15.67
C LEU A 51 -6.80 8.93 -14.67
N SER A 52 -5.98 9.74 -14.00
CA SER A 52 -5.06 9.25 -12.98
C SER A 52 -5.79 8.71 -11.77
N GLU A 53 -6.82 9.42 -11.31
CA GLU A 53 -7.67 9.04 -10.18
C GLU A 53 -8.48 7.78 -10.49
N ASP A 54 -9.04 7.66 -11.69
CA ASP A 54 -9.77 6.47 -12.13
C ASP A 54 -8.88 5.22 -12.16
N ILE A 55 -7.71 5.32 -12.83
CA ILE A 55 -6.73 4.22 -12.86
C ILE A 55 -6.27 3.85 -11.43
N LEU A 56 -6.09 4.86 -10.57
CA LEU A 56 -5.62 4.66 -9.21
C LEU A 56 -6.65 4.00 -8.29
N ARG A 57 -7.92 4.44 -8.37
CA ARG A 57 -9.02 3.97 -7.50
C ARG A 57 -9.58 2.63 -7.99
N ALA A 58 -9.85 2.51 -9.28
CA ALA A 58 -10.48 1.32 -9.84
C ALA A 58 -9.49 0.20 -10.20
N ARG A 59 -8.18 0.51 -10.34
CA ARG A 59 -7.10 -0.43 -10.69
C ARG A 59 -7.49 -1.36 -11.85
N GLU A 60 -7.71 -2.65 -11.56
CA GLU A 60 -8.13 -3.67 -12.53
C GLU A 60 -9.45 -3.30 -13.22
N GLY A 61 -10.39 -2.71 -12.48
CA GLY A 61 -11.69 -2.26 -12.98
C GLY A 61 -11.66 -0.98 -13.82
N SER A 62 -10.55 -0.23 -13.86
CA SER A 62 -10.44 0.92 -14.77
C SER A 62 -10.38 0.44 -16.23
N SER A 63 -11.12 1.13 -17.10
CA SER A 63 -10.99 0.92 -18.55
C SER A 63 -9.65 1.43 -19.11
N PHE A 64 -8.89 2.19 -18.33
CA PHE A 64 -7.68 2.87 -18.75
C PHE A 64 -6.44 2.25 -18.11
N TYR A 65 -5.30 2.43 -18.76
CA TYR A 65 -3.98 2.16 -18.20
C TYR A 65 -2.98 3.19 -18.74
N ARG A 66 -1.79 3.26 -18.16
CA ARG A 66 -0.72 4.13 -18.65
C ARG A 66 0.29 3.32 -19.44
N THR A 67 0.84 3.90 -20.49
CA THR A 67 2.02 3.31 -21.17
C THR A 67 3.31 4.01 -20.76
N GLU A 68 3.23 5.28 -20.38
CA GLU A 68 4.35 6.14 -19.96
C GLU A 68 3.81 7.28 -19.07
N PRO A 69 4.66 8.06 -18.37
CA PRO A 69 4.23 9.24 -17.63
C PRO A 69 3.39 10.20 -18.48
N GLY A 70 2.12 10.35 -18.11
CA GLY A 70 1.19 11.25 -18.79
C GLY A 70 0.61 10.73 -20.11
N GLN A 71 0.86 9.47 -20.48
CA GLN A 71 0.27 8.80 -21.65
C GLN A 71 -0.73 7.73 -21.19
N PHE A 72 -1.94 7.76 -21.77
CA PHE A 72 -3.04 6.89 -21.39
C PHE A 72 -3.56 6.09 -22.59
N ALA A 73 -3.96 4.84 -22.35
CA ALA A 73 -4.54 3.92 -23.35
C ALA A 73 -5.69 3.10 -22.72
N LEU A 74 -6.41 2.34 -23.54
CA LEU A 74 -7.54 1.52 -23.10
C LEU A 74 -7.14 0.06 -22.93
N LYS A 75 -7.54 -0.56 -21.80
CA LYS A 75 -7.20 -1.96 -21.51
C LYS A 75 -7.73 -2.95 -22.54
N GLU A 76 -8.81 -2.62 -23.25
CA GLU A 76 -9.33 -3.43 -24.36
C GLU A 76 -8.28 -3.65 -25.46
N PHE A 77 -7.25 -2.82 -25.56
CA PHE A 77 -6.14 -2.98 -26.52
C PHE A 77 -5.06 -3.97 -26.06
N LEU A 78 -5.04 -4.38 -24.80
CA LEU A 78 -4.05 -5.33 -24.29
C LEU A 78 -4.24 -6.72 -24.90
N THR A 79 -5.50 -7.12 -25.11
CA THR A 79 -5.89 -8.40 -25.74
C THR A 79 -6.01 -8.32 -27.26
N ASP A 80 -5.89 -7.12 -27.85
CA ASP A 80 -5.99 -6.90 -29.29
C ASP A 80 -4.70 -7.34 -30.00
N PRO A 81 -4.71 -8.33 -30.90
CA PRO A 81 -3.51 -8.85 -31.55
C PRO A 81 -2.80 -7.80 -32.41
N ASP A 82 -3.53 -6.85 -32.98
CA ASP A 82 -3.01 -5.84 -33.91
C ASP A 82 -2.46 -4.59 -33.20
N PHE A 83 -2.63 -4.50 -31.87
CA PHE A 83 -2.09 -3.38 -31.11
C PHE A 83 -0.58 -3.55 -30.86
N PRO A 84 0.26 -2.53 -31.13
CA PRO A 84 1.71 -2.66 -31.03
C PRO A 84 2.20 -3.12 -29.65
N SER A 85 3.04 -4.17 -29.62
CA SER A 85 3.55 -4.79 -28.38
C SER A 85 4.25 -3.81 -27.44
N LYS A 86 4.91 -2.78 -27.99
CA LYS A 86 5.56 -1.71 -27.20
C LYS A 86 4.60 -0.93 -26.29
N TRP A 87 3.31 -0.89 -26.62
CA TRP A 87 2.28 -0.18 -25.86
C TRP A 87 1.42 -1.12 -25.01
N LYS A 88 1.64 -2.44 -25.09
CA LYS A 88 0.97 -3.43 -24.23
C LYS A 88 1.60 -3.56 -22.85
N VAL A 89 2.72 -2.86 -22.62
CA VAL A 89 3.36 -2.81 -21.30
C VAL A 89 2.69 -1.72 -20.47
N GLU A 90 2.01 -2.11 -19.41
CA GLU A 90 1.46 -1.16 -18.47
C GLU A 90 2.58 -0.47 -17.69
N PHE A 91 2.49 0.86 -17.61
CA PHE A 91 3.34 1.70 -16.79
C PHE A 91 2.66 1.90 -15.43
N PRO A 92 3.19 1.28 -14.35
CA PRO A 92 2.64 1.51 -13.03
C PRO A 92 2.87 2.97 -12.63
N ALA A 93 1.77 3.67 -12.35
CA ALA A 93 1.82 5.03 -11.87
C ALA A 93 2.42 5.04 -10.45
N ARG A 94 3.68 5.48 -10.33
CA ARG A 94 4.30 5.71 -9.02
C ARG A 94 3.46 6.72 -8.23
N ARG A 95 2.86 6.29 -7.11
CA ARG A 95 2.27 7.19 -6.12
C ARG A 95 3.39 8.08 -5.56
N ARG A 96 3.14 9.38 -5.39
CA ARG A 96 4.18 10.34 -4.97
C ARG A 96 4.41 10.36 -3.45
N THR A 97 3.39 10.02 -2.67
CA THR A 97 3.46 9.91 -1.21
C THR A 97 2.36 8.97 -0.74
N ARG A 98 2.62 8.14 0.26
CA ARG A 98 1.61 7.35 0.97
C ARG A 98 1.22 8.10 2.23
N ASP A 99 -0.06 8.49 2.35
CA ASP A 99 -0.56 8.94 3.65
C ASP A 99 -0.79 7.71 4.51
N LEU A 100 0.01 7.58 5.57
CA LEU A 100 -0.07 6.48 6.52
C LEU A 100 -1.08 6.79 7.63
N LYS A 101 -1.50 8.05 7.79
CA LYS A 101 -2.45 8.47 8.81
C LYS A 101 -3.87 8.35 8.25
N ARG A 102 -4.74 7.64 8.97
CA ARG A 102 -6.15 7.50 8.62
C ARG A 102 -7.00 8.19 9.68
N PRO A 103 -8.03 8.98 9.31
CA PRO A 103 -8.80 9.76 10.27
C PRO A 103 -9.53 8.88 11.30
N ASP A 104 -9.95 7.67 10.92
CA ASP A 104 -10.64 6.72 11.79
C ASP A 104 -9.72 5.56 12.20
N SER A 105 -8.50 5.89 12.64
CA SER A 105 -7.53 4.88 13.07
C SER A 105 -7.93 4.23 14.40
N LEU A 106 -7.62 2.94 14.54
CA LEU A 106 -7.71 2.24 15.81
C LEU A 106 -6.61 2.74 16.74
N ALA A 107 -7.04 3.11 17.93
CA ALA A 107 -6.23 3.62 19.01
C ALA A 107 -6.30 2.68 20.19
N ILE A 108 -5.18 2.45 20.87
CA ILE A 108 -5.12 1.68 22.11
C ILE A 108 -4.58 2.54 23.25
N ARG A 109 -5.12 2.35 24.47
CA ARG A 109 -4.65 3.06 25.67
C ARG A 109 -3.15 2.89 25.81
N TYR A 110 -2.46 4.00 26.05
CA TYR A 110 -1.01 4.02 26.21
C TYR A 110 -0.54 3.04 27.29
N THR A 111 -1.27 2.93 28.40
CA THR A 111 -0.92 2.01 29.50
C THR A 111 -0.95 0.53 29.08
N MET A 112 -1.83 0.16 28.16
CA MET A 112 -1.88 -1.20 27.61
C MET A 112 -0.70 -1.44 26.67
N ALA A 113 -0.41 -0.50 25.75
CA ALA A 113 0.75 -0.61 24.87
C ALA A 113 2.07 -0.63 25.66
N ALA A 114 2.25 0.25 26.64
CA ALA A 114 3.43 0.30 27.50
C ALA A 114 3.66 -1.02 28.26
N SER A 115 2.60 -1.77 28.59
CA SER A 115 2.74 -3.10 29.21
C SER A 115 3.33 -4.17 28.28
N LEU A 116 3.43 -3.87 26.98
CA LEU A 116 3.96 -4.74 25.93
C LEU A 116 5.27 -4.20 25.35
N GLU A 117 5.84 -3.14 25.91
CA GLU A 117 7.15 -2.65 25.50
C GLU A 117 8.21 -3.72 25.80
N ASN A 118 9.09 -3.99 24.83
CA ASN A 118 10.12 -5.03 24.91
C ASN A 118 9.58 -6.45 25.20
N THR A 119 8.29 -6.69 24.98
CA THR A 119 7.64 -7.98 25.20
C THR A 119 6.83 -8.36 23.96
N THR A 120 6.82 -9.64 23.61
CA THR A 120 5.94 -10.16 22.56
C THR A 120 4.90 -11.07 23.17
N ILE A 121 3.66 -10.95 22.69
CA ILE A 121 2.56 -11.83 23.08
C ILE A 121 1.84 -12.37 21.85
N SER A 122 1.12 -13.47 22.04
CA SER A 122 0.26 -14.03 21.00
C SER A 122 -1.00 -13.18 20.79
N MET A 123 -1.63 -13.30 19.62
CA MET A 123 -2.90 -12.62 19.34
C MET A 123 -4.04 -13.08 20.28
N SER A 124 -4.03 -14.35 20.70
CA SER A 124 -4.99 -14.88 21.67
C SER A 124 -4.82 -14.23 23.05
N GLU A 125 -3.58 -14.12 23.54
CA GLU A 125 -3.29 -13.45 24.81
C GLU A 125 -3.64 -11.96 24.75
N PHE A 126 -3.35 -11.31 23.61
CA PHE A 126 -3.74 -9.92 23.39
C PHE A 126 -5.27 -9.76 23.45
N ALA A 127 -6.02 -10.65 22.78
CA ALA A 127 -7.48 -10.64 22.83
C ALA A 127 -8.04 -10.88 24.25
N GLU A 128 -7.40 -11.74 25.04
CA GLU A 128 -7.76 -11.95 26.45
C GLU A 128 -7.54 -10.70 27.30
N ARG A 129 -6.42 -9.98 27.10
CA ARG A 129 -6.16 -8.69 27.78
C ARG A 129 -7.15 -7.60 27.37
N LEU A 130 -7.69 -7.67 26.16
CA LEU A 130 -8.72 -6.75 25.68
C LEU A 130 -10.11 -7.09 26.23
N ASN A 131 -10.41 -8.36 26.54
CA ASN A 131 -11.72 -8.75 27.03
C ASN A 131 -12.08 -8.02 28.33
N GLY A 132 -13.20 -7.30 28.30
CA GLY A 132 -13.69 -6.50 29.43
C GLY A 132 -12.94 -5.19 29.68
N SER A 133 -11.95 -4.83 28.84
CA SER A 133 -11.26 -3.54 28.91
C SER A 133 -11.72 -2.60 27.78
N ASN A 134 -12.06 -1.35 28.14
CA ASN A 134 -12.32 -0.28 27.16
C ASN A 134 -10.98 0.34 26.70
N SER A 135 -10.07 -0.53 26.22
CA SER A 135 -8.69 -0.17 25.90
C SER A 135 -8.51 0.22 24.44
N ILE A 136 -9.40 -0.20 23.53
CA ILE A 136 -9.38 0.16 22.11
C ILE A 136 -10.54 1.10 21.78
N THR A 137 -10.27 2.11 20.97
CA THR A 137 -11.25 3.05 20.43
C THR A 137 -10.85 3.46 19.02
N THR A 138 -11.71 4.20 18.33
CA THR A 138 -11.39 4.87 17.07
C THR A 138 -11.22 6.37 17.32
N MET A 139 -10.17 6.96 16.76
CA MET A 139 -9.93 8.41 16.85
C MET A 139 -8.90 8.89 15.81
N HIS A 140 -8.87 10.21 15.61
CA HIS A 140 -7.89 10.85 14.74
C HIS A 140 -6.46 10.70 15.30
N PRO A 141 -5.46 10.36 14.47
CA PRO A 141 -4.07 10.16 14.93
C PRO A 141 -3.47 11.35 15.68
N GLU A 142 -3.92 12.57 15.38
CA GLU A 142 -3.43 13.80 16.04
C GLU A 142 -3.95 13.96 17.48
N ASP A 143 -5.08 13.32 17.81
CA ASP A 143 -5.69 13.41 19.14
C ASP A 143 -5.20 12.31 20.08
N MET A 144 -4.69 11.19 19.54
CA MET A 144 -4.30 10.00 20.31
C MET A 144 -3.38 10.32 21.49
N LYS A 145 -2.27 11.02 21.23
CA LYS A 145 -1.28 11.34 22.26
C LYS A 145 -1.86 12.21 23.37
N LYS A 146 -2.71 13.18 23.01
CA LYS A 146 -3.35 14.10 23.96
C LYS A 146 -4.31 13.35 24.89
N ASP A 147 -4.99 12.34 24.37
CA ASP A 147 -6.03 11.60 25.08
C ASP A 147 -5.51 10.32 25.77
N GLY A 148 -4.19 10.10 25.75
CA GLY A 148 -3.55 8.95 26.40
C GLY A 148 -3.68 7.64 25.62
N TYR A 149 -3.72 7.73 24.30
CA TYR A 149 -3.74 6.61 23.37
C TYR A 149 -2.53 6.65 22.42
N CYS A 150 -2.30 5.53 21.77
CA CYS A 150 -1.33 5.35 20.70
C CYS A 150 -1.97 4.58 19.54
N ALA A 151 -1.34 4.62 18.38
CA ALA A 151 -1.87 3.98 17.18
C ALA A 151 -1.63 2.47 17.23
N ILE A 152 -2.50 1.72 16.54
CA ILE A 152 -2.28 0.31 16.25
C ILE A 152 -1.87 0.15 14.78
N TRP A 153 -0.73 -0.49 14.56
CA TRP A 153 -0.18 -0.75 13.24
C TRP A 153 -0.14 -2.24 12.95
N THR A 154 -0.43 -2.62 11.71
CA THR A 154 0.09 -3.86 11.13
C THR A 154 1.51 -3.59 10.61
N PHE A 155 2.42 -4.53 10.81
CA PHE A 155 3.74 -4.53 10.20
C PHE A 155 3.89 -5.80 9.38
N SER A 156 3.61 -5.69 8.08
CA SER A 156 3.56 -6.85 7.19
C SER A 156 4.97 -7.18 6.67
N VAL A 157 5.43 -8.41 6.86
CA VAL A 157 6.74 -8.93 6.40
C VAL A 157 6.51 -9.94 5.29
N VAL A 158 7.19 -9.77 4.16
CA VAL A 158 7.11 -10.70 3.03
C VAL A 158 8.18 -11.76 3.17
N ARG A 159 7.79 -13.03 3.13
CA ARG A 159 8.67 -14.19 3.22
C ARG A 159 8.75 -14.91 1.88
N LYS A 160 9.91 -15.53 1.63
CA LYS A 160 10.12 -16.49 0.55
C LYS A 160 11.04 -17.57 1.10
N ARG A 161 10.46 -18.69 1.53
CA ARG A 161 11.17 -19.79 2.21
C ARG A 161 11.86 -19.29 3.49
N ASP A 162 13.19 -19.35 3.55
CA ASP A 162 14.01 -18.88 4.68
C ASP A 162 14.50 -17.43 4.53
N GLN A 163 13.94 -16.70 3.56
CA GLN A 163 14.28 -15.32 3.26
C GLN A 163 13.12 -14.38 3.55
N ILE A 164 13.46 -13.12 3.83
CA ILE A 164 12.54 -12.00 3.95
C ILE A 164 12.92 -10.90 2.98
N LEU A 165 11.92 -10.18 2.49
CA LEU A 165 12.13 -9.05 1.61
C LEU A 165 12.62 -7.84 2.40
N ALA A 166 13.83 -7.39 2.10
CA ALA A 166 14.36 -6.10 2.52
C ALA A 166 14.33 -5.12 1.36
N TYR A 167 14.22 -3.83 1.66
CA TYR A 167 14.32 -2.76 0.67
C TYR A 167 14.75 -1.47 1.35
N ARG A 168 15.19 -0.48 0.58
CA ARG A 168 15.48 0.87 1.07
C ARG A 168 14.26 1.77 0.99
N ILE A 169 13.98 2.47 2.08
CA ILE A 169 12.92 3.46 2.15
C ILE A 169 13.25 4.61 1.21
N GLY A 170 12.41 4.79 0.20
CA GLY A 170 12.42 5.97 -0.66
C GLY A 170 11.50 7.07 -0.12
N ARG A 171 11.57 8.25 -0.74
CA ARG A 171 10.70 9.42 -0.47
C ARG A 171 9.19 9.19 -0.71
N TYR A 172 8.82 7.98 -1.14
CA TYR A 172 7.43 7.58 -1.33
C TYR A 172 6.69 7.35 0.00
N ARG A 173 7.38 6.84 1.04
CA ARG A 173 6.73 6.44 2.29
C ARG A 173 6.82 7.47 3.41
N ASP A 174 7.76 8.39 3.31
CA ASP A 174 7.93 9.46 4.27
C ASP A 174 8.40 10.74 3.54
N ASP A 175 7.72 11.86 3.78
CA ASP A 175 8.14 13.19 3.30
C ASP A 175 9.24 13.77 4.22
N ARG A 176 9.48 13.12 5.38
CA ARG A 176 10.60 13.44 6.26
C ARG A 176 11.84 12.69 5.76
N ASP A 177 12.93 13.41 5.47
CA ASP A 177 14.23 12.86 5.06
C ASP A 177 14.86 11.89 6.11
N THR A 178 14.24 11.72 7.29
CA THR A 178 14.76 10.99 8.46
C THR A 178 15.06 9.50 8.20
N PHE A 179 14.35 8.83 7.29
CA PHE A 179 14.60 7.42 6.89
C PHE A 179 14.98 7.24 5.44
N ALA A 180 15.18 8.33 4.69
CA ALA A 180 15.61 8.21 3.31
C ALA A 180 16.90 7.37 3.27
N ASN A 181 16.84 6.27 2.53
CA ASN A 181 17.90 5.25 2.37
C ASN A 181 18.11 4.24 3.51
N ARG A 182 17.39 4.29 4.63
CA ARG A 182 17.42 3.18 5.61
C ARG A 182 16.78 1.93 5.02
N ARG A 183 17.26 0.76 5.45
CA ARG A 183 16.63 -0.52 5.11
C ARG A 183 15.38 -0.75 5.95
N SER A 184 14.38 -1.39 5.36
CA SER A 184 13.20 -1.89 6.03
C SER A 184 12.85 -3.27 5.50
N ILE A 185 12.27 -4.09 6.37
CA ILE A 185 11.75 -5.43 6.03
C ILE A 185 10.22 -5.48 6.03
N GLY A 186 9.58 -4.36 6.41
CA GLY A 186 8.16 -4.33 6.69
C GLY A 186 7.39 -3.31 5.88
N PHE A 187 6.10 -3.56 5.81
CA PHE A 187 5.11 -2.73 5.16
C PHE A 187 4.09 -2.32 6.22
N PRO A 188 4.26 -1.14 6.85
CA PRO A 188 3.38 -0.71 7.92
C PRO A 188 2.01 -0.31 7.38
N GLY A 189 0.95 -0.55 8.15
CA GLY A 189 -0.41 -0.11 7.86
C GLY A 189 -1.15 0.30 9.12
N ALA A 190 -1.59 1.56 9.20
CA ALA A 190 -2.42 2.01 10.31
C ALA A 190 -3.76 1.30 10.25
N LEU A 191 -4.09 0.56 11.31
CA LEU A 191 -5.40 -0.07 11.41
C LEU A 191 -6.46 1.01 11.58
N ALA A 192 -7.57 0.84 10.89
CA ALA A 192 -8.74 1.69 11.01
C ALA A 192 -10.00 0.85 11.24
N ALA A 193 -11.05 1.49 11.73
CA ALA A 193 -12.33 0.81 11.98
C ALA A 193 -12.91 0.14 10.72
N GLU A 194 -12.63 0.69 9.54
CA GLU A 194 -13.09 0.17 8.25
C GLU A 194 -12.32 -1.06 7.73
N ASP A 195 -11.20 -1.42 8.36
CA ASP A 195 -10.45 -2.63 7.97
C ASP A 195 -11.16 -3.92 8.43
N ALA A 196 -11.98 -3.83 9.48
CA ALA A 196 -12.77 -4.95 9.96
C ALA A 196 -14.14 -5.00 9.25
N SER A 197 -14.47 -6.15 8.68
CA SER A 197 -15.74 -6.41 7.99
C SER A 197 -16.39 -7.70 8.51
N LEU A 198 -17.63 -7.97 8.07
CA LEU A 198 -18.31 -9.24 8.38
C LEU A 198 -17.61 -10.47 7.80
N PHE A 199 -16.67 -10.29 6.87
CA PHE A 199 -15.92 -11.36 6.21
C PHE A 199 -14.49 -11.49 6.72
N SER A 200 -14.07 -10.62 7.63
CA SER A 200 -12.73 -10.64 8.22
C SER A 200 -12.56 -11.90 9.08
N THR A 201 -11.39 -12.52 8.95
CA THR A 201 -11.01 -13.71 9.74
C THR A 201 -10.52 -13.36 11.14
N ASP A 202 -10.19 -12.10 11.39
CA ASP A 202 -9.87 -11.54 12.70
C ASP A 202 -10.79 -10.35 13.04
N ARG A 203 -10.92 -10.04 14.33
CA ARG A 203 -11.89 -9.04 14.83
C ARG A 203 -11.49 -7.59 14.56
N LEU A 204 -10.22 -7.33 14.26
CA LEU A 204 -9.66 -5.98 14.13
C LEU A 204 -9.35 -5.63 12.66
N GLY A 205 -9.55 -6.55 11.72
CA GLY A 205 -9.20 -6.34 10.31
C GLY A 205 -7.68 -6.38 10.05
N ILE A 206 -6.91 -7.05 10.89
CA ILE A 206 -5.45 -7.14 10.81
C ILE A 206 -5.01 -7.73 9.47
N GLN A 207 -5.61 -8.86 9.08
CA GLN A 207 -5.24 -9.54 7.84
C GLN A 207 -5.67 -8.74 6.62
N ASP A 208 -6.86 -8.14 6.65
CA ASP A 208 -7.38 -7.31 5.55
C ASP A 208 -6.53 -6.04 5.35
N CYS A 209 -6.14 -5.38 6.44
CA CYS A 209 -5.20 -4.26 6.42
C CYS A 209 -3.84 -4.69 5.83
N SER A 210 -3.30 -5.82 6.28
CA SER A 210 -2.04 -6.38 5.75
C SER A 210 -2.12 -6.64 4.24
N VAL A 211 -3.19 -7.28 3.76
CA VAL A 211 -3.42 -7.52 2.33
C VAL A 211 -3.50 -6.21 1.57
N ALA A 212 -4.30 -5.25 2.03
CA ALA A 212 -4.47 -3.96 1.35
C ALA A 212 -3.14 -3.20 1.21
N VAL A 213 -2.30 -3.23 2.25
CA VAL A 213 -0.97 -2.64 2.24
C VAL A 213 -0.05 -3.33 1.25
N LEU A 214 0.01 -4.67 1.27
CA LEU A 214 0.85 -5.44 0.35
C LEU A 214 0.39 -5.27 -1.11
N GLN A 215 -0.91 -5.30 -1.38
CA GLN A 215 -1.48 -4.98 -2.70
C GLN A 215 -1.09 -3.60 -3.20
N GLN A 216 -1.03 -2.62 -2.30
CA GLN A 216 -0.68 -1.26 -2.68
C GLN A 216 0.82 -1.10 -2.93
N ASP A 217 1.65 -1.62 -2.03
CA ASP A 217 3.08 -1.31 -2.03
C ASP A 217 3.90 -2.30 -2.87
N LEU A 218 3.37 -3.50 -3.12
CA LEU A 218 3.96 -4.54 -3.96
C LEU A 218 3.25 -4.70 -5.32
N ASP A 219 2.30 -3.83 -5.65
CA ASP A 219 1.53 -3.86 -6.91
C ASP A 219 0.93 -5.27 -7.18
N LEU A 220 0.41 -5.89 -6.12
CA LEU A 220 -0.19 -7.22 -6.17
C LEU A 220 -1.71 -7.14 -6.41
N SER A 221 -2.24 -8.11 -7.14
CA SER A 221 -3.68 -8.32 -7.31
C SER A 221 -4.28 -9.06 -6.12
N LEU A 222 -5.58 -8.88 -5.85
CA LEU A 222 -6.29 -9.62 -4.80
C LEU A 222 -6.23 -11.13 -4.99
N ALA A 223 -6.29 -11.58 -6.25
CA ALA A 223 -6.14 -12.98 -6.62
C ALA A 223 -4.81 -13.62 -6.20
N THR A 224 -3.81 -12.81 -5.80
CA THR A 224 -2.55 -13.32 -5.21
C THR A 224 -2.77 -13.90 -3.81
N PHE A 225 -3.75 -13.38 -3.08
CA PHE A 225 -4.05 -13.74 -1.69
C PHE A 225 -5.20 -14.76 -1.59
N GLU A 226 -6.07 -14.85 -2.59
CA GLU A 226 -7.23 -15.76 -2.61
C GLU A 226 -6.89 -17.21 -2.97
N ARG A 227 -5.65 -17.48 -3.44
CA ARG A 227 -5.29 -18.76 -4.07
C ARG A 227 -5.10 -19.93 -3.11
N SER A 228 -4.82 -19.68 -1.82
CA SER A 228 -4.77 -20.74 -0.80
C SER A 228 -4.80 -20.16 0.63
N VAL A 229 -5.38 -20.90 1.57
CA VAL A 229 -5.33 -20.58 3.01
C VAL A 229 -3.87 -20.44 3.49
N GLU A 230 -2.97 -21.22 2.92
CA GLU A 230 -1.52 -21.20 3.20
C GLU A 230 -0.85 -19.87 2.82
N GLN A 231 -1.42 -19.12 1.87
CA GLN A 231 -0.95 -17.81 1.41
C GLN A 231 -1.70 -16.63 2.05
N SER A 232 -2.57 -16.89 3.03
CA SER A 232 -3.14 -15.82 3.85
C SER A 232 -2.07 -15.24 4.79
N PRO A 233 -2.06 -13.92 5.04
CA PRO A 233 -1.14 -13.35 6.01
C PRO A 233 -1.37 -13.93 7.41
N LYS A 234 -0.30 -14.28 8.13
CA LYS A 234 -0.33 -14.89 9.46
C LYS A 234 0.10 -13.88 10.51
N ILE A 235 -0.65 -13.78 11.59
CA ILE A 235 -0.28 -12.93 12.73
C ILE A 235 0.76 -13.68 13.56
N GLU A 236 1.98 -13.16 13.64
CA GLU A 236 3.07 -13.77 14.40
C GLU A 236 3.01 -13.37 15.87
N CYS A 237 2.93 -12.06 16.15
CA CYS A 237 2.90 -11.55 17.51
C CYS A 237 2.35 -10.13 17.59
N VAL A 238 2.09 -9.70 18.82
CA VAL A 238 1.76 -8.32 19.18
C VAL A 238 2.86 -7.83 20.13
N THR A 239 3.38 -6.63 19.86
CA THR A 239 4.41 -5.95 20.66
C THR A 239 4.14 -4.45 20.65
N ALA A 240 4.76 -3.69 21.57
CA ALA A 240 4.79 -2.23 21.45
C ALA A 240 6.20 -1.76 21.08
N LEU A 241 6.28 -0.87 20.09
CA LEU A 241 7.52 -0.32 19.59
C LEU A 241 7.41 1.19 19.52
N THR A 242 8.51 1.84 19.88
CA THR A 242 8.60 3.29 19.75
C THR A 242 8.83 3.64 18.29
N ASP A 243 8.00 4.54 17.77
CA ASP A 243 8.23 5.18 16.50
C ASP A 243 9.41 6.18 16.59
N MET A 244 9.58 6.93 15.52
CA MET A 244 10.73 7.80 15.34
C MET A 244 10.62 9.14 16.04
N ASP A 245 9.40 9.53 16.41
CA ASP A 245 9.14 10.73 17.22
C ASP A 245 9.19 10.40 18.73
N GLY A 246 9.64 9.19 19.08
CA GLY A 246 9.66 8.71 20.46
C GLY A 246 8.28 8.32 20.98
N GLN A 247 7.29 8.17 20.09
CA GLN A 247 5.93 7.79 20.44
C GLN A 247 5.82 6.27 20.43
N LEU A 248 5.42 5.70 21.55
CA LEU A 248 5.12 4.29 21.64
C LEU A 248 3.85 3.98 20.84
N ASP A 249 3.90 3.00 19.96
CA ASP A 249 2.76 2.48 19.21
C ASP A 249 2.66 0.96 19.38
N LEU A 250 1.44 0.43 19.23
CA LEU A 250 1.23 -1.01 19.21
C LEU A 250 1.45 -1.54 17.80
N VAL A 251 2.31 -2.55 17.67
CA VAL A 251 2.67 -3.16 16.39
C VAL A 251 2.29 -4.63 16.40
N ILE A 252 1.45 -5.00 15.42
CA ILE A 252 1.04 -6.37 15.15
C ILE A 252 1.86 -6.87 13.97
N VAL A 253 2.76 -7.81 14.23
CA VAL A 253 3.65 -8.38 13.22
C VAL A 253 2.89 -9.43 12.42
N VAL A 254 2.82 -9.24 11.12
CA VAL A 254 2.12 -10.13 10.20
C VAL A 254 3.10 -10.64 9.16
N THR A 255 3.17 -11.94 8.91
CA THR A 255 3.97 -12.49 7.82
C THR A 255 3.09 -12.93 6.66
N TRP A 256 3.60 -12.79 5.45
CA TRP A 256 2.94 -13.32 4.26
C TRP A 256 3.96 -14.11 3.44
N GLU A 257 3.65 -15.37 3.15
CA GLU A 257 4.48 -16.22 2.30
C GLU A 257 4.22 -15.91 0.84
N SER A 258 5.21 -15.34 0.16
CA SER A 258 5.09 -14.95 -1.23
C SER A 258 5.08 -16.17 -2.16
N PRO A 259 4.28 -16.15 -3.23
CA PRO A 259 4.33 -17.18 -4.26
C PRO A 259 5.71 -17.27 -4.93
N GLU A 260 6.11 -18.44 -5.40
CA GLU A 260 7.43 -18.63 -6.02
C GLU A 260 7.71 -17.72 -7.22
N TRP A 261 6.65 -17.35 -7.96
CA TRP A 261 6.73 -16.46 -9.12
C TRP A 261 6.96 -14.99 -8.74
N PHE A 262 6.73 -14.61 -7.47
CA PHE A 262 6.88 -13.23 -7.02
C PHE A 262 8.37 -12.87 -6.93
N GLU A 263 8.73 -11.79 -7.63
CA GLU A 263 10.06 -11.21 -7.59
C GLU A 263 9.95 -9.67 -7.55
N PRO A 264 10.44 -9.01 -6.49
CA PRO A 264 10.32 -7.57 -6.33
C PRO A 264 11.23 -6.84 -7.32
N THR A 265 10.71 -5.83 -8.02
CA THR A 265 11.51 -5.02 -8.95
C THR A 265 11.32 -3.52 -8.71
N THR A 266 12.43 -2.77 -8.72
CA THR A 266 12.46 -1.29 -8.57
C THR A 266 11.68 -0.53 -9.64
N LYS A 267 11.47 -1.14 -10.81
CA LYS A 267 10.75 -0.50 -11.92
C LYS A 267 9.24 -0.45 -11.68
N ARG A 268 8.68 -1.47 -11.00
CA ARG A 268 7.25 -1.60 -10.72
C ARG A 268 6.87 -1.09 -9.33
N LEU A 269 7.75 -1.27 -8.36
CA LEU A 269 7.47 -0.99 -6.96
C LEU A 269 8.11 0.34 -6.52
N SER A 270 7.49 1.06 -5.60
CA SER A 270 8.11 2.22 -4.92
C SER A 270 9.12 1.76 -3.85
N LEU A 271 9.84 0.68 -4.13
CA LEU A 271 10.91 0.11 -3.30
C LEU A 271 12.24 0.42 -3.98
N ASN A 272 13.19 0.93 -3.22
CA ASN A 272 14.57 1.08 -3.69
C ASN A 272 15.36 -0.17 -3.28
N ASP A 273 16.26 -0.65 -4.13
CA ASP A 273 17.17 -1.77 -3.84
C ASP A 273 16.50 -2.97 -3.10
N PRO A 274 15.40 -3.55 -3.63
CA PRO A 274 14.79 -4.72 -3.02
C PRO A 274 15.75 -5.90 -3.07
N ASP A 275 15.84 -6.64 -1.97
CA ASP A 275 16.75 -7.78 -1.80
C ASP A 275 16.13 -8.84 -0.89
N TRP A 276 16.45 -10.10 -1.12
CA TRP A 276 16.03 -11.21 -0.27
C TRP A 276 17.15 -11.53 0.72
N ILE A 277 16.91 -11.27 2.00
CA ILE A 277 17.89 -11.54 3.07
C ILE A 277 17.48 -12.78 3.85
N HIS A 278 18.45 -13.61 4.25
CA HIS A 278 18.18 -14.82 5.04
C HIS A 278 17.88 -14.46 6.49
N THR A 279 16.86 -15.09 7.09
CA THR A 279 16.51 -14.85 8.50
C THR A 279 17.50 -15.46 9.48
N ARG A 280 18.29 -16.44 9.04
CA ARG A 280 19.25 -17.19 9.87
C ARG A 280 20.60 -16.47 10.07
N ALA A 281 20.88 -15.47 9.25
CA ALA A 281 22.10 -14.68 9.35
C ALA A 281 21.67 -13.22 9.50
N LEU A 282 21.68 -12.72 10.74
CA LEU A 282 21.43 -11.31 10.99
C LEU A 282 22.37 -10.47 10.12
N PRO A 283 21.87 -9.43 9.44
CA PRO A 283 22.73 -8.52 8.70
C PRO A 283 23.82 -7.95 9.61
N ASN A 284 25.05 -7.86 9.08
CA ASN A 284 26.20 -7.33 9.82
C ASN A 284 26.00 -5.87 10.28
N ASP A 285 25.12 -5.13 9.61
CA ASP A 285 24.81 -3.73 9.89
C ASP A 285 23.32 -3.60 10.22
N ILE A 286 22.95 -3.97 11.45
CA ILE A 286 21.56 -3.86 11.94
C ILE A 286 21.13 -2.39 12.06
N ASP A 287 22.10 -1.48 12.24
CA ASP A 287 21.88 -0.05 12.39
C ASP A 287 21.49 0.63 11.06
N ASP A 288 21.73 -0.02 9.91
CA ASP A 288 21.23 0.38 8.59
C ASP A 288 19.69 0.24 8.48
N PHE A 289 19.07 -0.56 9.35
CA PHE A 289 17.62 -0.72 9.37
C PHE A 289 16.92 0.41 10.15
N GLU A 290 15.68 0.70 9.79
CA GLU A 290 14.80 1.51 10.65
C GLU A 290 14.40 0.73 11.92
N PRO A 291 14.09 1.41 13.05
CA PRO A 291 13.98 0.76 14.36
C PRO A 291 12.97 -0.37 14.47
N TRP A 292 11.81 -0.29 13.81
CA TRP A 292 10.83 -1.38 13.83
C TRP A 292 11.39 -2.60 13.10
N SER A 293 11.98 -2.40 11.92
CA SER A 293 12.66 -3.48 11.20
C SER A 293 13.80 -4.10 11.99
N ALA A 294 14.66 -3.30 12.62
CA ALA A 294 15.77 -3.80 13.44
C ALA A 294 15.27 -4.68 14.60
N HIS A 295 14.23 -4.22 15.30
CA HIS A 295 13.62 -4.98 16.40
C HIS A 295 12.95 -6.26 15.91
N ILE A 296 12.13 -6.17 14.87
CA ILE A 296 11.35 -7.30 14.34
C ILE A 296 12.26 -8.33 13.68
N LEU A 297 13.38 -7.93 13.06
CA LEU A 297 14.42 -8.85 12.61
C LEU A 297 14.95 -9.73 13.74
N GLY A 298 15.23 -9.13 14.90
CA GLY A 298 15.65 -9.87 16.10
C GLY A 298 14.59 -10.86 16.57
N LEU A 299 13.31 -10.48 16.52
CA LEU A 299 12.19 -11.36 16.88
C LEU A 299 12.04 -12.55 15.92
N LEU A 300 12.15 -12.30 14.61
CA LEU A 300 11.97 -13.33 13.57
C LEU A 300 13.20 -14.24 13.38
N ALA A 301 14.37 -13.80 13.84
CA ALA A 301 15.61 -14.59 13.81
C ALA A 301 15.76 -15.52 15.04
N ALA A 302 14.93 -15.36 16.07
CA ALA A 302 14.92 -16.23 17.23
C ALA A 302 14.46 -17.66 16.82
N PRO A 303 15.13 -18.73 17.30
CA PRO A 303 14.86 -20.11 16.92
C PRO A 303 13.51 -20.65 17.39
#